data_AF-A0A1A7QII7-F1
#
_entry.id   AF-A0A1A7QII7-F1
#
_cell.length_a   1.000
_cell.length_b   1.000
_cell.length_c   1.000
_cell.angle_alpha   90.00
_cell.angle_beta   90.00
_cell.angle_gamma   90.00
#
_symmetry.space_group_name_H-M   'P 1'
#
loop_
_entity.id
_entity.type
_entity.pdbx_description
1 polymer ?
#
loop_
_entity_poly.entity_id
_entity_poly.type
_entity_poly.pdbx_seq_one_letter_code
_entity_poly.pdbx_strand_id
1 'polypeptide(L)'
;MGEPVGLYRLLATMVCAFGLLWAAPLAAQPLPLKSLTCTAGAESASAAFDIPRGQLRCSGKRFSHRDRFVRTFVEVPSRLLPGSKGLVWQTEASDFSSMLVRFTYADGTQRLIDVDRQMAARNWFAGNRFSVPIPDEAARLVAVDTVVERPYSAATTAKARILTQARSAEAHYLRSLAYVLVIGLLILPLIYDLLFYRILRQPFVLWHLGMVGAMTCYTLLQSGLIFELLPDLELGLRWRATALAFVLALSSAVMVVRGLIEDRLLSHGINAALIVAAMIPILVKIVALIGGEALRITVNAWLMASLVPSALMVAVAVALALSRGSRGARWAALGLSVLMAVGLLRLLVALGLVEFGFALEDGVFVAMVVLAIFTSLGVGDRFLALRDDRDQARTQAIRLGQMANTDGLTGLANRRAFDMVARLKSGQGLLLADIDRFKAVNDEHGHQVGDAVLCHVAAILRDALNEQSGARVYRLGGEEFAIVADTVDGQELMQLAEKLRLTLIRVDGAESPVDLPAVTVSIGAVMGQGQLMHQAFADADAALYRAKDGGRDCSVLYNAGTAKRHGGRLYDTMDPA
;
A
#
# COMPACT_ATOMS: atom_id res chain seq x y z
N MET A 1 14.59 -21.16 -4.49
CA MET A 1 13.49 -20.81 -3.56
C MET A 1 13.79 -21.50 -2.24
N GLY A 2 14.32 -20.77 -1.25
CA GLY A 2 14.63 -21.33 0.07
C GLY A 2 13.34 -21.69 0.80
N GLU A 3 13.32 -22.83 1.48
CA GLU A 3 12.14 -23.38 2.11
C GLU A 3 11.47 -22.36 3.06
N PRO A 4 10.16 -22.11 2.94
CA PRO A 4 9.42 -21.25 3.88
C PRO A 4 9.47 -21.78 5.33
N VAL A 5 9.85 -23.05 5.53
CA VAL A 5 10.05 -23.71 6.83
C VAL A 5 11.07 -22.97 7.71
N GLY A 6 12.13 -22.39 7.13
CA GLY A 6 13.15 -21.65 7.88
C GLY A 6 12.60 -20.36 8.50
N LEU A 7 11.81 -19.61 7.73
CA LEU A 7 11.16 -18.38 8.19
C LEU A 7 10.09 -18.67 9.25
N TYR A 8 9.30 -19.73 9.06
CA TYR A 8 8.30 -20.16 10.06
C TYR A 8 8.94 -20.57 11.38
N ARG A 9 10.06 -21.31 11.35
CA ARG A 9 10.80 -21.67 12.57
C ARG A 9 11.38 -20.45 13.25
N LEU A 10 11.98 -19.51 12.50
CA LEU A 10 12.51 -18.27 13.07
C LEU A 10 11.40 -17.43 13.73
N LEU A 11 10.27 -17.25 13.05
CA LEU A 11 9.11 -16.52 13.58
C LEU A 11 8.49 -17.20 14.80
N ALA A 12 8.31 -18.52 14.76
CA ALA A 12 7.83 -19.28 15.92
C ALA A 12 8.80 -19.15 17.10
N THR A 13 10.10 -19.17 16.84
CA THR A 13 11.13 -19.03 17.88
C THR A 13 11.11 -17.61 18.47
N MET A 14 10.92 -16.58 17.65
CA MET A 14 10.79 -15.19 18.13
C MET A 14 9.49 -14.99 18.93
N VAL A 15 8.35 -15.55 18.49
CA VAL A 15 7.08 -15.50 19.22
C VAL A 15 7.18 -16.27 20.54
N CYS A 16 7.82 -17.45 20.55
CA CYS A 16 8.06 -18.21 21.77
C CYS A 16 9.03 -17.50 22.73
N ALA A 17 10.13 -16.95 22.22
CA ALA A 17 11.08 -16.14 23.02
C ALA A 17 10.40 -14.90 23.60
N PHE A 18 9.51 -14.26 22.84
CA PHE A 18 8.70 -13.15 23.30
C PHE A 18 7.69 -13.58 24.38
N GLY A 19 7.02 -14.71 24.20
CA GLY A 19 6.12 -15.29 25.20
C GLY A 19 6.84 -15.66 26.50
N LEU A 20 8.09 -16.14 26.41
CA LEU A 20 8.94 -16.45 27.56
C LEU A 20 9.39 -15.18 28.31
N LEU A 21 9.71 -14.09 27.60
CA LEU A 21 10.01 -12.78 28.21
C LEU A 21 8.82 -12.18 28.97
N TRP A 22 7.61 -12.70 28.75
CA TRP A 22 6.37 -12.22 29.34
C TRP A 22 5.74 -13.17 30.35
N ALA A 23 6.29 -14.37 30.51
CA ALA A 23 5.94 -15.26 31.58
C ALA A 23 6.37 -14.61 32.91
N ALA A 24 5.40 -14.16 33.71
CA ALA A 24 5.69 -13.62 35.03
C ALA A 24 6.22 -14.75 35.93
N PRO A 25 7.34 -14.55 36.67
CA PRO A 25 7.79 -15.54 37.63
C PRO A 25 6.72 -15.76 38.71
N LEU A 26 6.47 -17.03 39.05
CA LEU A 26 5.47 -17.48 40.04
C LEU A 26 5.75 -16.97 41.48
N ALA A 27 6.89 -16.33 41.73
CA ALA A 27 7.39 -16.02 43.07
C ALA A 27 6.88 -14.65 43.60
N ALA A 28 5.79 -14.72 44.35
CA ALA A 28 5.08 -13.64 45.07
C ALA A 28 4.36 -12.64 44.15
N GLN A 29 3.06 -12.88 43.99
CA GLN A 29 2.14 -12.07 43.21
C GLN A 29 2.01 -10.65 43.80
N PRO A 30 2.02 -9.59 42.97
CA PRO A 30 1.71 -8.25 43.44
C PRO A 30 0.31 -8.24 44.07
N LEU A 31 0.14 -7.60 45.23
CA LEU A 31 -1.18 -7.50 45.88
C LEU A 31 -2.10 -6.65 45.00
N PRO A 32 -3.09 -7.23 44.29
CA PRO A 32 -3.98 -6.46 43.46
C PRO A 32 -5.02 -5.80 44.37
N LEU A 33 -5.08 -4.47 44.38
CA LEU A 33 -5.97 -3.74 45.27
C LEU A 33 -7.40 -3.61 44.73
N LYS A 34 -7.65 -4.02 43.47
CA LYS A 34 -8.93 -3.85 42.76
C LYS A 34 -10.14 -4.41 43.52
N SER A 35 -10.02 -5.59 44.13
CA SER A 35 -11.10 -6.23 44.92
C SER A 35 -11.30 -5.58 46.29
N LEU A 36 -10.35 -4.77 46.75
CA LEU A 36 -10.33 -4.10 48.06
C LEU A 36 -10.59 -2.59 47.95
N THR A 37 -10.80 -2.07 46.73
CA THR A 37 -10.90 -0.63 46.48
C THR A 37 -12.34 -0.15 46.65
N CYS A 38 -12.57 0.81 47.54
CA CYS A 38 -13.86 1.49 47.69
C CYS A 38 -13.78 2.91 47.12
N THR A 39 -14.80 3.35 46.38
CA THR A 39 -14.79 4.64 45.66
C THR A 39 -15.87 5.60 46.15
N ALA A 40 -15.59 6.90 46.16
CA ALA A 40 -16.60 7.96 46.29
C ALA A 40 -16.19 9.23 45.53
N GLY A 41 -17.18 10.01 45.11
CA GLY A 41 -17.00 11.28 44.41
C GLY A 41 -17.21 12.48 45.31
N ALA A 42 -16.50 13.58 45.04
CA ALA A 42 -16.61 14.84 45.76
C ALA A 42 -16.34 16.06 44.87
N GLU A 43 -16.71 17.25 45.36
CA GLU A 43 -16.50 18.53 44.67
C GLU A 43 -15.12 19.16 44.94
N SER A 44 -14.46 18.78 46.05
CA SER A 44 -13.11 19.22 46.42
C SER A 44 -12.28 18.07 46.97
N ALA A 45 -10.95 18.23 46.98
CA ALA A 45 -10.03 17.24 47.53
C ALA A 45 -10.22 17.04 49.05
N SER A 46 -10.46 18.11 49.81
CA SER A 46 -10.74 18.02 51.25
C SER A 46 -12.02 17.24 51.53
N ALA A 47 -13.11 17.62 50.85
CA ALA A 47 -14.39 16.94 50.96
C ALA A 47 -14.28 15.46 50.58
N ALA A 48 -13.42 15.11 49.61
CA ALA A 48 -13.17 13.72 49.24
C ALA A 48 -12.56 12.93 50.42
N PHE A 49 -11.53 13.46 51.08
CA PHE A 49 -10.88 12.82 52.22
C PHE A 49 -11.76 12.74 53.47
N ASP A 50 -12.72 13.66 53.62
CA ASP A 50 -13.64 13.68 54.77
C ASP A 50 -14.77 12.64 54.66
N ILE A 51 -14.97 12.02 53.49
CA ILE A 51 -15.99 10.98 53.31
C ILE A 51 -15.69 9.80 54.26
N PRO A 52 -16.56 9.45 55.21
CA PRO A 52 -16.30 8.33 56.10
C PRO A 52 -16.34 7.00 55.34
N ARG A 53 -15.56 6.02 55.80
CA ARG A 53 -15.42 4.70 55.16
C ARG A 53 -16.76 4.02 54.86
N GLY A 54 -17.74 4.14 55.75
CA GLY A 54 -19.07 3.56 55.60
C GLY A 54 -19.90 4.13 54.44
N GLN A 55 -19.52 5.29 53.89
CA GLN A 55 -20.17 5.91 52.74
C GLN A 55 -19.45 5.59 51.41
N LEU A 56 -18.30 4.91 51.46
CA LEU A 56 -17.58 4.49 50.26
C LEU A 56 -18.28 3.29 49.61
N ARG A 57 -18.37 3.31 48.28
CA ARG A 57 -18.98 2.22 47.52
C ARG A 57 -17.95 1.12 47.28
N CYS A 58 -18.00 0.09 48.12
CA CYS A 58 -17.14 -1.09 48.04
C CYS A 58 -17.80 -2.20 47.20
N SER A 59 -17.92 -2.01 45.87
CA SER A 59 -18.30 -3.08 44.94
C SER A 59 -17.68 -2.81 43.57
N GLY A 60 -17.19 -3.86 42.89
CA GLY A 60 -16.50 -3.74 41.61
C GLY A 60 -17.32 -3.15 40.44
N LYS A 61 -18.60 -2.80 40.64
CA LYS A 61 -19.53 -2.38 39.57
C LYS A 61 -20.06 -0.94 39.67
N ARG A 62 -19.56 -0.06 40.56
CA ARG A 62 -20.10 1.32 40.67
C ARG A 62 -19.04 2.41 40.88
N PHE A 63 -18.14 2.53 39.90
CA PHE A 63 -17.34 3.74 39.69
C PHE A 63 -18.17 4.78 38.92
N SER A 64 -18.27 6.03 39.40
CA SER A 64 -18.89 7.14 38.67
C SER A 64 -17.78 8.08 38.18
N HIS A 65 -17.59 8.15 36.86
CA HIS A 65 -16.61 9.06 36.24
C HIS A 65 -17.04 10.54 36.30
N ARG A 66 -18.26 10.84 36.76
CA ARG A 66 -18.84 12.20 36.67
C ARG A 66 -18.33 13.15 37.75
N ASP A 67 -17.82 12.63 38.85
CA ASP A 67 -17.43 13.44 40.00
C ASP A 67 -16.04 14.06 39.77
N ARG A 68 -15.87 15.32 40.18
CA ARG A 68 -14.64 16.08 39.92
C ARG A 68 -13.44 15.51 40.65
N PHE A 69 -13.62 15.12 41.91
CA PHE A 69 -12.60 14.43 42.70
C PHE A 69 -13.11 13.03 43.01
N VAL A 70 -12.28 12.02 42.76
CA VAL A 70 -12.60 10.63 43.07
C VAL A 70 -11.62 10.11 44.09
N ARG A 71 -12.15 9.69 45.24
CA ARG A 71 -11.40 9.03 46.30
C ARG A 71 -11.44 7.52 46.12
N THR A 72 -10.30 6.88 46.34
CA THR A 72 -10.18 5.43 46.48
C THR A 72 -9.43 5.05 47.74
N PHE A 73 -10.06 4.21 48.55
CA PHE A 73 -9.51 3.72 49.81
C PHE A 73 -9.23 2.22 49.72
N VAL A 74 -8.06 1.81 50.21
CA VAL A 74 -7.66 0.41 50.30
C VAL A 74 -7.03 0.13 51.67
N GLU A 75 -7.57 -0.88 52.35
CA GLU A 75 -6.97 -1.43 53.57
C GLU A 75 -5.95 -2.52 53.19
N VAL A 76 -4.75 -2.46 53.77
CA VAL A 76 -3.63 -3.32 53.42
C VAL A 76 -3.45 -4.43 54.47
N PRO A 77 -3.77 -5.71 54.14
CA PRO A 77 -3.67 -6.80 55.10
C PRO A 77 -2.22 -7.10 55.48
N SER A 78 -1.98 -7.39 56.77
CA SER A 78 -0.64 -7.67 57.31
C SER A 78 0.08 -8.82 56.64
N ARG A 79 -0.65 -9.85 56.21
CA ARG A 79 -0.11 -11.06 55.58
C ARG A 79 0.31 -10.88 54.12
N LEU A 80 -0.09 -9.78 53.49
CA LEU A 80 0.04 -9.56 52.04
C LEU A 80 1.06 -8.48 51.66
N LEU A 81 1.69 -7.84 52.65
CA LEU A 81 2.75 -6.88 52.41
C LEU A 81 4.04 -7.62 52.00
N PRO A 82 4.70 -7.20 50.89
CA PRO A 82 6.11 -7.55 50.66
C PRO A 82 6.97 -7.02 51.83
N GLY A 83 8.22 -7.48 51.96
CA GLY A 83 9.16 -7.01 52.99
C GLY A 83 9.16 -5.47 53.17
N SER A 84 9.39 -4.99 54.39
CA SER A 84 8.99 -3.65 54.84
C SER A 84 9.82 -2.47 54.31
N LYS A 85 10.94 -2.68 53.62
CA LYS A 85 11.82 -1.59 53.14
C LYS A 85 11.70 -1.38 51.64
N GLY A 86 11.64 -0.11 51.22
CA GLY A 86 11.67 0.27 49.81
C GLY A 86 10.43 -0.18 49.05
N LEU A 87 9.25 0.06 49.62
CA LEU A 87 7.98 -0.24 48.98
C LEU A 87 7.56 0.89 48.03
N VAL A 88 6.91 0.52 46.94
CA VAL A 88 6.32 1.47 45.99
C VAL A 88 4.86 1.13 45.75
N TRP A 89 4.05 2.17 45.65
CA TRP A 89 2.67 2.10 45.18
C TRP A 89 2.67 2.38 43.68
N GLN A 90 2.10 1.49 42.88
CA GLN A 90 2.11 1.61 41.43
C GLN A 90 0.70 1.53 40.87
N THR A 91 0.38 2.41 39.91
CA THR A 91 -0.93 2.44 39.23
C THR A 91 -0.78 2.69 37.72
N GLU A 92 -1.89 2.61 36.99
CA GLU A 92 -1.94 2.93 35.57
C GLU A 92 -1.82 4.45 35.34
N ALA A 93 -1.02 4.84 34.36
CA ALA A 93 -0.69 6.23 34.08
C ALA A 93 -1.62 6.85 33.04
N SER A 94 -2.90 6.99 33.39
CA SER A 94 -3.85 7.77 32.58
C SER A 94 -3.64 9.27 32.75
N ASP A 95 -4.28 10.08 31.90
CA ASP A 95 -4.38 11.52 32.13
C ASP A 95 -5.22 11.83 33.39
N PHE A 96 -4.78 12.83 34.17
CA PHE A 96 -5.42 13.35 35.39
C PHE A 96 -4.95 14.78 35.66
N SER A 97 -5.67 15.57 36.46
CA SER A 97 -5.28 16.97 36.77
C SER A 97 -4.33 17.07 37.95
N SER A 98 -4.69 16.44 39.07
CA SER A 98 -3.88 16.35 40.29
C SER A 98 -4.18 15.03 41.00
N MET A 99 -3.24 14.52 41.79
CA MET A 99 -3.43 13.30 42.56
C MET A 99 -2.78 13.42 43.93
N LEU A 100 -3.53 13.14 44.98
CA LEU A 100 -3.03 13.08 46.34
C LEU A 100 -3.06 11.64 46.83
N VAL A 101 -1.94 11.15 47.37
CA VAL A 101 -1.83 9.79 47.91
C VAL A 101 -1.46 9.85 49.38
N ARG A 102 -2.33 9.33 50.24
CA ARG A 102 -2.16 9.28 51.68
C ARG A 102 -1.86 7.86 52.13
N PHE A 103 -0.74 7.69 52.82
CA PHE A 103 -0.32 6.45 53.46
C PHE A 103 -0.62 6.54 54.96
N THR A 104 -1.30 5.54 55.51
CA THR A 104 -1.62 5.45 56.95
C THR A 104 -0.91 4.26 57.56
N TYR A 105 -0.29 4.47 58.72
CA TYR A 105 0.51 3.48 59.43
C TYR A 105 -0.16 3.06 60.75
N ALA A 106 0.26 1.92 61.29
CA ALA A 106 -0.37 1.27 62.45
C ALA A 106 -0.31 2.09 63.75
N ASP A 107 0.63 3.01 63.85
CA ASP A 107 0.80 3.98 64.95
C ASP A 107 -0.11 5.22 64.82
N GLY A 108 -0.91 5.29 63.74
CA GLY A 108 -1.75 6.44 63.42
C GLY A 108 -1.06 7.53 62.60
N THR A 109 0.25 7.39 62.32
CA THR A 109 0.99 8.32 61.47
C THR A 109 0.40 8.33 60.06
N GLN A 110 0.31 9.52 59.46
CA GLN A 110 -0.14 9.70 58.09
C GLN A 110 0.90 10.49 57.28
N ARG A 111 1.17 10.04 56.06
CA ARG A 111 2.02 10.74 55.08
C ARG A 111 1.22 11.01 53.82
N LEU A 112 1.20 12.27 53.39
CA LEU A 112 0.53 12.69 52.16
C LEU A 112 1.59 13.04 51.12
N ILE A 113 1.45 12.48 49.92
CA ILE A 113 2.27 12.78 48.75
C ILE A 113 1.38 13.46 47.72
N ASP A 114 1.82 14.62 47.25
CA ASP A 114 1.25 15.28 46.08
C ASP A 114 1.94 14.76 44.83
N VAL A 115 1.15 14.14 43.95
CA VAL A 115 1.61 13.55 42.69
C VAL A 115 1.17 14.48 41.57
N ASP A 116 2.09 15.35 41.18
CA ASP A 116 1.93 16.16 39.97
C ASP A 116 2.17 15.32 38.69
N ARG A 117 1.77 15.88 37.53
CA ARG A 117 1.91 15.20 36.23
C ARG A 117 3.38 14.93 35.86
N GLN A 118 4.30 15.77 36.28
CA GLN A 118 5.73 15.65 35.99
C GLN A 118 6.39 14.61 36.90
N MET A 119 5.93 14.44 38.14
CA MET A 119 6.31 13.32 39.01
C MET A 119 5.85 12.00 38.39
N ALA A 120 4.62 11.94 37.86
CA ALA A 120 4.12 10.74 37.18
C ALA A 120 4.92 10.43 35.90
N ALA A 121 5.34 11.44 35.15
CA ALA A 121 6.21 11.29 33.97
C ALA A 121 7.64 10.85 34.36
N ARG A 122 8.24 11.42 35.41
CA ARG A 122 9.59 11.08 35.88
C ARG A 122 9.66 9.68 36.49
N ASN A 123 8.62 9.26 37.19
CA ASN A 123 8.54 7.93 37.80
C ASN A 123 7.77 6.94 36.92
N TRP A 124 7.93 7.06 35.59
CA TRP A 124 7.25 6.23 34.62
C TRP A 124 7.81 4.80 34.58
N PHE A 125 6.92 3.84 34.29
CA PHE A 125 7.24 2.43 34.13
C PHE A 125 6.67 1.85 32.85
N ALA A 126 7.48 1.01 32.19
CA ALA A 126 7.13 0.30 30.98
C ALA A 126 5.77 -0.43 31.10
N GLY A 127 4.86 -0.15 30.16
CA GLY A 127 3.51 -0.71 30.12
C GLY A 127 2.45 0.18 30.76
N ASN A 128 2.51 1.50 30.50
CA ASN A 128 1.52 2.48 30.91
C ASN A 128 1.34 2.64 32.43
N ARG A 129 2.43 2.63 33.20
CA ARG A 129 2.39 2.71 34.68
C ARG A 129 3.29 3.81 35.21
N PHE A 130 3.02 4.26 36.42
CA PHE A 130 3.97 5.07 37.20
C PHE A 130 3.96 4.62 38.65
N SER A 131 5.05 4.86 39.37
CA SER A 131 5.19 4.49 40.77
C SER A 131 5.33 5.71 41.67
N VAL A 132 4.77 5.61 42.87
CA VAL A 132 4.92 6.56 43.96
C VAL A 132 5.67 5.84 45.09
N PRO A 133 6.82 6.37 45.55
CA PRO A 133 7.54 5.76 46.66
C PRO A 133 6.68 5.84 47.93
N ILE A 134 6.60 4.73 48.66
CA ILE A 134 5.93 4.69 49.97
C ILE A 134 6.97 5.13 51.01
N PRO A 135 6.71 6.18 51.81
CA PRO A 135 7.66 6.62 52.83
C PRO A 135 8.03 5.50 53.79
N ASP A 136 9.33 5.33 54.05
CA ASP A 136 9.81 4.36 55.03
C ASP A 136 9.46 4.88 56.44
N GLU A 137 8.69 4.10 57.19
CA GLU A 137 8.31 4.38 58.57
C GLU A 137 8.54 3.12 59.43
N ALA A 138 8.77 3.31 60.73
CA ALA A 138 8.95 2.19 61.66
C ALA A 138 7.66 1.39 61.87
N ALA A 139 6.51 2.08 61.83
CA ALA A 139 5.19 1.46 61.92
C ALA A 139 4.79 0.84 60.58
N ARG A 140 3.98 -0.22 60.64
CA ARG A 140 3.52 -0.95 59.45
C ARG A 140 2.46 -0.16 58.69
N LEU A 141 2.53 -0.15 57.35
CA LEU A 141 1.48 0.39 56.49
C LEU A 141 0.16 -0.38 56.69
N VAL A 142 -0.93 0.33 56.95
CA VAL A 142 -2.27 -0.26 57.18
C VAL A 142 -3.30 0.17 56.14
N ALA A 143 -3.15 1.34 55.52
CA ALA A 143 -4.07 1.81 54.48
C ALA A 143 -3.40 2.73 53.47
N VAL A 144 -3.95 2.74 52.26
CA VAL A 144 -3.62 3.69 51.19
C VAL A 144 -4.90 4.35 50.72
N ASP A 145 -4.91 5.68 50.71
CA ASP A 145 -6.06 6.49 50.34
C ASP A 145 -5.66 7.50 49.28
N THR A 146 -6.29 7.45 48.11
CA THR A 146 -5.89 8.25 46.94
C THR A 146 -7.04 9.11 46.48
N VAL A 147 -6.82 10.41 46.30
CA VAL A 147 -7.80 11.35 45.73
C VAL A 147 -7.28 11.83 44.39
N VAL A 148 -8.03 11.57 43.32
CA VAL A 148 -7.65 11.96 41.96
C VAL A 148 -8.62 13.01 41.46
N GLU A 149 -8.09 14.16 41.03
CA GLU A 149 -8.88 15.16 40.33
C GLU A 149 -9.02 14.77 38.85
N ARG A 150 -10.27 14.69 38.42
CA ARG A 150 -10.68 14.50 37.02
C ARG A 150 -10.03 13.27 36.38
N PRO A 151 -10.22 12.05 36.93
CA PRO A 151 -9.66 10.85 36.33
C PRO A 151 -10.33 10.56 34.98
N TYR A 152 -9.51 10.34 33.94
CA TYR A 152 -10.01 9.93 32.61
C TYR A 152 -10.35 8.43 32.54
N SER A 153 -9.78 7.62 33.44
CA SER A 153 -10.01 6.17 33.52
C SER A 153 -10.19 5.73 34.96
N ALA A 154 -11.04 4.73 35.19
CA ALA A 154 -11.20 4.08 36.49
C ALA A 154 -9.94 3.28 36.87
N ALA A 155 -9.05 3.01 35.91
CA ALA A 155 -7.87 2.21 36.16
C ALA A 155 -6.83 2.90 37.05
N THR A 156 -6.70 4.23 36.95
CA THR A 156 -5.75 5.05 37.72
C THR A 156 -6.04 4.99 39.22
N THR A 157 -7.29 4.76 39.58
CA THR A 157 -7.78 4.66 40.96
C THR A 157 -8.01 3.22 41.40
N ALA A 158 -8.37 2.30 40.50
CA ALA A 158 -8.76 0.93 40.86
C ALA A 158 -7.72 -0.17 40.55
N LYS A 159 -6.67 0.09 39.74
CA LYS A 159 -5.65 -0.91 39.38
C LYS A 159 -4.32 -0.69 40.10
N ALA A 160 -4.37 -0.24 41.35
CA ALA A 160 -3.18 -0.04 42.16
C ALA A 160 -2.61 -1.36 42.71
N ARG A 161 -1.29 -1.39 42.91
CA ARG A 161 -0.56 -2.51 43.53
C ARG A 161 0.62 -2.01 44.37
N ILE A 162 1.03 -2.81 45.34
CA ILE A 162 2.21 -2.56 46.17
C ILE A 162 3.27 -3.61 45.85
N LEU A 163 4.50 -3.17 45.63
CA LEU A 163 5.67 -4.03 45.36
C LEU A 163 6.95 -3.39 45.90
N THR A 164 8.04 -4.14 45.93
CA THR A 164 9.36 -3.60 46.28
C THR A 164 9.97 -2.84 45.11
N GLN A 165 10.77 -1.82 45.40
CA GLN A 165 11.46 -1.01 44.39
C GLN A 165 12.36 -1.85 43.48
N ALA A 166 13.09 -2.82 44.04
CA ALA A 166 13.93 -3.74 43.27
C ALA A 166 13.15 -4.52 42.22
N ARG A 167 11.99 -5.09 42.60
CA ARG A 167 11.11 -5.82 41.67
C ARG A 167 10.47 -4.89 40.63
N SER A 168 10.15 -3.66 41.03
CA SER A 168 9.60 -2.66 40.10
C SER A 168 10.62 -2.32 39.01
N ALA A 169 11.89 -2.12 39.41
CA ALA A 169 12.99 -1.84 38.49
C ALA A 169 13.31 -3.02 37.56
N GLU A 170 13.34 -4.26 38.09
CA GLU A 170 13.54 -5.47 37.28
C GLU A 170 12.42 -5.63 36.23
N ALA A 171 11.16 -5.49 36.64
CA ALA A 171 10.02 -5.58 35.73
C ALA A 171 10.01 -4.44 34.70
N HIS A 172 10.45 -3.25 35.07
CA HIS A 172 10.64 -2.13 34.15
C HIS A 172 11.64 -2.52 33.05
N TYR A 173 12.84 -2.95 33.45
CA TYR A 173 13.93 -3.26 32.54
C TYR A 173 13.54 -4.34 31.52
N LEU A 174 12.99 -5.48 31.99
CA LEU A 174 12.57 -6.59 31.12
C LEU A 174 11.49 -6.16 30.11
N ARG A 175 10.51 -5.35 30.55
CA ARG A 175 9.45 -4.85 29.67
C ARG A 175 9.96 -3.81 28.67
N SER A 176 10.84 -2.91 29.09
CA SER A 176 11.48 -1.93 28.21
C SER A 176 12.24 -2.63 27.08
N LEU A 177 13.02 -3.68 27.40
CA LEU A 177 13.68 -4.51 26.39
C LEU A 177 12.69 -5.15 25.41
N ALA A 178 11.59 -5.71 25.92
CA ALA A 178 10.56 -6.30 25.07
C ALA A 178 9.92 -5.26 24.12
N TYR A 179 9.65 -4.04 24.60
CA TYR A 179 9.10 -2.97 23.75
C TYR A 179 10.10 -2.44 22.72
N VAL A 180 11.38 -2.31 23.08
CA VAL A 180 12.44 -1.95 22.13
C VAL A 180 12.53 -3.01 21.02
N LEU A 181 12.44 -4.30 21.39
CA LEU A 181 12.40 -5.39 20.40
C LEU A 181 11.18 -5.29 19.47
N VAL A 182 9.98 -5.02 20.00
CA VAL A 182 8.77 -4.80 19.19
C VAL A 182 8.98 -3.66 18.20
N ILE A 183 9.50 -2.52 18.67
CA ILE A 183 9.77 -1.36 17.81
C ILE A 183 10.78 -1.73 16.72
N GLY A 184 11.87 -2.42 17.07
CA GLY A 184 12.86 -2.90 16.11
C GLY A 184 12.25 -3.82 15.04
N LEU A 185 11.34 -4.71 15.43
CA LEU A 185 10.62 -5.59 14.50
C LEU A 185 9.66 -4.82 13.58
N LEU A 186 9.07 -3.71 14.03
CA LEU A 186 8.21 -2.86 13.22
C LEU A 186 8.99 -1.92 12.28
N ILE A 187 10.25 -1.59 12.58
CA ILE A 187 11.10 -0.78 11.69
C ILE A 187 11.42 -1.52 10.38
N LEU A 188 11.61 -2.84 10.42
CA LEU A 188 11.97 -3.62 9.23
C LEU A 188 10.90 -3.54 8.12
N PRO A 189 9.59 -3.76 8.39
CA PRO A 189 8.51 -3.49 7.44
C PRO A 189 8.49 -2.06 6.89
N LEU A 190 8.82 -1.03 7.68
CA LEU A 190 8.87 0.35 7.18
C LEU A 190 9.91 0.54 6.07
N ILE A 191 11.12 0.00 6.29
CA ILE A 191 12.19 0.04 5.29
C ILE A 191 11.78 -0.73 4.05
N TYR A 192 11.20 -1.91 4.24
CA TYR A 192 10.65 -2.74 3.17
C TYR A 192 9.61 -1.96 2.34
N ASP A 193 8.62 -1.34 2.97
CA ASP A 193 7.58 -0.59 2.28
C ASP A 193 8.12 0.60 1.48
N LEU A 194 9.09 1.33 2.02
CA LEU A 194 9.74 2.46 1.32
C LEU A 194 10.44 2.01 0.05
N LEU A 195 11.17 0.88 0.12
CA LEU A 195 11.84 0.28 -1.04
C LEU A 195 10.82 -0.17 -2.09
N PHE A 196 9.76 -0.86 -1.67
CA PHE A 196 8.71 -1.34 -2.58
C PHE A 196 7.93 -0.19 -3.21
N TYR A 197 7.59 0.85 -2.45
CA TYR A 197 6.89 2.02 -2.96
C TYR A 197 7.71 2.75 -4.04
N ARG A 198 9.03 2.85 -3.87
CA ARG A 198 9.93 3.46 -4.88
C ARG A 198 9.85 2.72 -6.23
N ILE A 199 9.62 1.42 -6.22
CA ILE A 199 9.56 0.57 -7.42
C ILE A 199 8.16 0.60 -8.06
N LEU A 200 7.11 0.46 -7.25
CA LEU A 200 5.73 0.22 -7.71
C LEU A 200 4.86 1.46 -7.83
N ARG A 201 5.08 2.46 -6.95
CA ARG A 201 4.21 3.62 -6.77
C ARG A 201 2.72 3.26 -6.59
N GLN A 202 2.45 2.10 -5.99
CA GLN A 202 1.08 1.62 -5.75
C GLN A 202 0.50 2.23 -4.47
N PRO A 203 -0.74 2.75 -4.47
CA PRO A 203 -1.33 3.43 -3.31
C PRO A 203 -1.47 2.57 -2.05
N PHE A 204 -1.71 1.26 -2.19
CA PHE A 204 -1.90 0.39 -1.02
C PHE A 204 -0.63 0.23 -0.17
N VAL A 205 0.56 0.37 -0.76
CA VAL A 205 1.83 0.33 -0.02
C VAL A 205 1.96 1.53 0.91
N LEU A 206 1.41 2.70 0.53
CA LEU A 206 1.38 3.87 1.41
C LEU A 206 0.48 3.65 2.63
N TRP A 207 -0.64 2.94 2.47
CA TRP A 207 -1.49 2.56 3.59
C TRP A 207 -0.78 1.57 4.52
N HIS A 208 0.03 0.65 3.97
CA HIS A 208 0.84 -0.26 4.78
C HIS A 208 1.92 0.49 5.57
N LEU A 209 2.66 1.40 4.90
CA LEU A 209 3.64 2.28 5.53
C LEU A 209 3.00 3.11 6.64
N GLY A 210 1.82 3.70 6.39
CA GLY A 210 1.06 4.47 7.36
C GLY A 210 0.59 3.63 8.55
N MET A 211 0.13 2.40 8.30
CA MET A 211 -0.26 1.46 9.35
C MET A 211 0.90 1.12 10.26
N VAL A 212 2.02 0.66 9.71
CA VAL A 212 3.20 0.27 10.50
C VAL A 212 3.78 1.48 11.21
N GLY A 213 3.87 2.64 10.55
CA GLY A 213 4.38 3.87 11.16
C GLY A 213 3.54 4.32 12.35
N ALA A 214 2.22 4.26 12.22
CA ALA A 214 1.29 4.56 13.30
C ALA A 214 1.36 3.52 14.43
N MET A 215 1.56 2.23 14.13
CA MET A 215 1.77 1.18 15.15
C MET A 215 3.08 1.39 15.92
N THR A 216 4.16 1.77 15.24
CA THR A 216 5.44 2.09 15.88
C THR A 216 5.30 3.30 16.80
N CYS A 217 4.64 4.36 16.33
CA CYS A 217 4.36 5.55 17.13
C CYS A 217 3.46 5.22 18.34
N TYR A 218 2.39 4.44 18.14
CA TYR A 218 1.54 3.95 19.22
C TYR A 218 2.33 3.15 20.24
N THR A 219 3.21 2.25 19.80
CA THR A 219 4.04 1.41 20.68
C THR A 219 4.99 2.27 21.52
N LEU A 220 5.68 3.22 20.90
CA LEU A 220 6.59 4.14 21.58
C LEU A 220 5.86 4.98 22.64
N LEU A 221 4.70 5.53 22.29
CA LEU A 221 3.90 6.35 23.19
C LEU A 221 3.25 5.54 24.31
N GLN A 222 2.59 4.41 24.01
CA GLN A 222 1.84 3.59 24.96
C GLN A 222 2.76 2.83 25.94
N SER A 223 3.90 2.31 25.48
CA SER A 223 4.91 1.73 26.36
C SER A 223 5.48 2.75 27.34
N GLY A 224 5.52 4.01 26.89
CA GLY A 224 6.09 5.18 27.55
C GLY A 224 7.62 5.24 27.49
N LEU A 225 8.23 4.44 26.61
CA LEU A 225 9.62 4.65 26.18
C LEU A 225 9.85 6.04 25.59
N ILE A 226 8.79 6.74 25.17
CA ILE A 226 8.88 8.14 24.76
C ILE A 226 9.49 9.05 25.84
N PHE A 227 9.32 8.75 27.13
CA PHE A 227 9.89 9.57 28.21
C PHE A 227 11.41 9.47 28.32
N GLU A 228 12.01 8.39 27.80
CA GLU A 228 13.46 8.28 27.67
C GLU A 228 14.01 9.22 26.59
N LEU A 229 13.19 9.53 25.57
CA LEU A 229 13.53 10.44 24.47
C LEU A 229 13.15 11.89 24.77
N LEU A 230 12.00 12.08 25.43
CA LEU A 230 11.39 13.37 25.75
C LEU A 230 10.90 13.36 27.22
N PRO A 231 11.80 13.57 28.19
CA PRO A 231 11.47 13.51 29.62
C PRO A 231 10.39 14.50 30.07
N ASP A 232 10.32 15.66 29.42
CA ASP A 232 9.39 16.75 29.76
C ASP A 232 8.08 16.71 28.95
N LEU A 233 7.79 15.60 28.25
CA LEU A 233 6.55 15.47 27.48
C LEU A 233 5.32 15.52 28.40
N GLU A 234 4.41 16.46 28.15
CA GLU A 234 3.19 16.57 28.96
C GLU A 234 2.32 15.29 28.84
N LEU A 235 1.87 14.76 29.98
CA LEU A 235 1.08 13.52 30.05
C LEU A 235 -0.21 13.58 29.22
N GLY A 236 -0.88 14.74 29.19
CA GLY A 236 -2.09 14.95 28.39
C GLY A 236 -1.83 14.96 26.88
N LEU A 237 -0.72 15.56 26.44
CA LEU A 237 -0.29 15.53 25.04
C LEU A 237 0.03 14.09 24.62
N ARG A 238 0.78 13.34 25.45
CA ARG A 238 1.06 11.92 25.21
C ARG A 238 -0.24 11.14 25.05
N TRP A 239 -1.19 11.26 25.98
CA TRP A 239 -2.46 10.54 25.93
C TRP A 239 -3.24 10.81 24.63
N ARG A 240 -3.31 12.08 24.20
CA ARG A 240 -3.97 12.48 22.95
C ARG A 240 -3.26 11.89 21.72
N ALA A 241 -1.94 11.96 21.69
CA ALA A 241 -1.09 11.42 20.62
C ALA A 241 -1.20 9.89 20.53
N THR A 242 -1.20 9.18 21.66
CA THR A 242 -1.35 7.72 21.70
C THR A 242 -2.67 7.29 21.07
N ALA A 243 -3.78 7.94 21.46
CA ALA A 243 -5.10 7.62 20.91
C ALA A 243 -5.20 7.97 19.41
N LEU A 244 -4.53 9.02 18.95
CA LEU A 244 -4.48 9.35 17.52
C LEU A 244 -3.67 8.30 16.73
N ALA A 245 -2.49 7.92 17.21
CA ALA A 245 -1.66 6.89 16.60
C ALA A 245 -2.41 5.55 16.51
N PHE A 246 -3.16 5.18 17.55
CA PHE A 246 -4.00 3.98 17.54
C PHE A 246 -5.08 4.01 16.44
N VAL A 247 -5.80 5.13 16.32
CA VAL A 247 -6.85 5.30 15.31
C VAL A 247 -6.27 5.26 13.90
N LEU A 248 -5.15 5.96 13.66
CA LEU A 248 -4.47 5.95 12.37
C LEU A 248 -3.97 4.56 12.00
N ALA A 249 -3.42 3.81 12.96
CA ALA A 249 -2.99 2.42 12.75
C ALA A 249 -4.16 1.53 12.34
N LEU A 250 -5.29 1.60 13.06
CA LEU A 250 -6.49 0.82 12.74
C LEU A 250 -7.06 1.18 11.37
N SER A 251 -7.29 2.46 11.10
CA SER A 251 -7.88 2.90 9.83
C SER A 251 -7.00 2.55 8.64
N SER A 252 -5.67 2.70 8.80
CA SER A 252 -4.72 2.27 7.78
C SER A 252 -4.72 0.76 7.59
N ALA A 253 -4.87 -0.03 8.66
CA ALA A 253 -4.98 -1.49 8.57
C ALA A 253 -6.22 -1.93 7.78
N VAL A 254 -7.37 -1.27 7.96
CA VAL A 254 -8.57 -1.52 7.13
C VAL A 254 -8.27 -1.27 5.65
N MET A 255 -7.56 -0.19 5.35
CA MET A 255 -7.19 0.17 3.97
C MET A 255 -6.15 -0.79 3.37
N VAL A 256 -5.23 -1.32 4.18
CA VAL A 256 -4.30 -2.38 3.79
C VAL A 256 -5.07 -3.63 3.42
N VAL A 257 -6.00 -4.09 4.26
CA VAL A 257 -6.82 -5.28 3.98
C VAL A 257 -7.58 -5.10 2.66
N ARG A 258 -8.18 -3.93 2.45
CA ARG A 258 -8.85 -3.59 1.19
C ARG A 258 -7.90 -3.69 -0.02
N GLY A 259 -6.68 -3.15 0.09
CA GLY A 259 -5.70 -3.17 -1.00
C GLY A 259 -5.04 -4.53 -1.25
N LEU A 260 -5.01 -5.41 -0.23
CA LEU A 260 -4.52 -6.78 -0.36
C LEU A 260 -5.51 -7.67 -1.11
N ILE A 261 -6.81 -7.50 -0.87
CA ILE A 261 -7.85 -8.29 -1.53
C ILE A 261 -7.97 -7.86 -3.01
N GLU A 262 -8.07 -8.83 -3.91
CA GLU A 262 -8.18 -8.59 -5.34
C GLU A 262 -9.51 -7.90 -5.69
N ASP A 263 -9.47 -6.78 -6.43
CA ASP A 263 -10.63 -5.92 -6.69
C ASP A 263 -11.85 -6.66 -7.24
N ARG A 264 -11.62 -7.70 -8.06
CA ARG A 264 -12.68 -8.54 -8.67
C ARG A 264 -13.49 -9.36 -7.66
N LEU A 265 -13.00 -9.54 -6.44
CA LEU A 265 -13.61 -10.42 -5.43
C LEU A 265 -14.49 -9.68 -4.42
N LEU A 266 -14.43 -8.35 -4.38
CA LEU A 266 -15.26 -7.51 -3.52
C LEU A 266 -16.25 -6.72 -4.36
N SER A 267 -17.52 -6.69 -3.95
CA SER A 267 -18.52 -5.83 -4.58
C SER A 267 -18.24 -4.36 -4.26
N HIS A 268 -18.69 -3.46 -5.14
CA HIS A 268 -18.58 -2.01 -4.94
C HIS A 268 -19.16 -1.56 -3.58
N GLY A 269 -20.27 -2.16 -3.13
CA GLY A 269 -20.88 -1.87 -1.84
C GLY A 269 -20.00 -2.23 -0.64
N ILE A 270 -19.34 -3.39 -0.66
CA ILE A 270 -18.43 -3.80 0.43
C ILE A 270 -17.18 -2.93 0.43
N ASN A 271 -16.64 -2.61 -0.75
CA ASN A 271 -15.52 -1.68 -0.88
C ASN A 271 -15.84 -0.31 -0.29
N ALA A 272 -17.01 0.26 -0.59
CA ALA A 272 -17.46 1.51 -0.01
C ALA A 272 -17.65 1.41 1.51
N ALA A 273 -18.26 0.31 1.99
CA ALA A 273 -18.47 0.08 3.42
C ALA A 273 -17.15 -0.01 4.20
N LEU A 274 -16.10 -0.63 3.64
CA LEU A 274 -14.76 -0.65 4.26
C LEU A 274 -14.15 0.74 4.40
N ILE A 275 -14.30 1.60 3.39
CA ILE A 275 -13.82 2.99 3.45
C ILE A 275 -14.55 3.75 4.55
N VAL A 276 -15.89 3.66 4.60
CA VAL A 276 -16.69 4.30 5.65
C VAL A 276 -16.26 3.78 7.02
N ALA A 277 -16.11 2.47 7.17
CA ALA A 277 -15.68 1.84 8.40
C ALA A 277 -14.28 2.27 8.86
N ALA A 278 -13.36 2.59 7.93
CA ALA A 278 -12.05 3.16 8.27
C ALA A 278 -12.14 4.63 8.73
N MET A 279 -13.13 5.39 8.25
CA MET A 279 -13.27 6.82 8.56
C MET A 279 -13.99 7.10 9.89
N ILE A 280 -14.90 6.23 10.35
CA ILE A 280 -15.68 6.46 11.57
C ILE A 280 -14.77 6.73 12.80
N PRO A 281 -13.74 5.91 13.10
CA PRO A 281 -12.88 6.15 14.27
C PRO A 281 -12.09 7.46 14.17
N ILE A 282 -11.69 7.86 12.95
CA ILE A 282 -11.00 9.14 12.69
C ILE A 282 -11.95 10.30 13.00
N LEU A 283 -13.18 10.26 12.50
CA LEU A 283 -14.18 11.31 12.74
C LEU A 283 -14.50 11.44 14.23
N VAL A 284 -14.70 10.32 14.93
CA VAL A 284 -14.91 10.32 16.39
C VAL A 284 -13.71 10.93 17.11
N LYS A 285 -12.48 10.62 16.68
CA LYS A 285 -11.27 11.20 17.26
C LYS A 285 -11.15 12.69 16.99
N ILE A 286 -11.52 13.18 15.81
CA ILE A 286 -11.56 14.62 15.49
C ILE A 286 -12.56 15.33 16.42
N VAL A 287 -13.76 14.76 16.60
CA VAL A 287 -14.74 15.27 17.56
C VAL A 287 -14.17 15.26 18.98
N ALA A 288 -13.39 14.24 19.36
CA ALA A 288 -12.69 14.19 20.66
C ALA A 288 -11.69 15.33 20.87
N LEU A 289 -11.01 15.76 19.82
CA LEU A 289 -10.03 16.84 19.89
C LEU A 289 -10.73 18.21 20.06
N ILE A 290 -11.90 18.38 19.45
CA ILE A 290 -12.65 19.66 19.44
C ILE A 290 -13.59 19.79 20.65
N GLY A 291 -14.17 18.67 21.10
CA GLY A 291 -15.29 18.63 22.06
C GLY A 291 -15.01 19.14 23.48
N GLY A 292 -13.76 19.50 23.78
CA GLY A 292 -13.36 20.07 25.06
C GLY A 292 -13.68 19.18 26.28
N GLU A 293 -13.82 19.81 27.44
CA GLU A 293 -14.01 19.13 28.72
C GLU A 293 -15.39 18.45 28.85
N ALA A 294 -16.43 19.01 28.20
CA ALA A 294 -17.81 18.53 28.31
C ALA A 294 -18.00 17.12 27.74
N LEU A 295 -17.20 16.76 26.74
CA LEU A 295 -17.27 15.48 26.03
C LEU A 295 -16.18 14.48 26.45
N ARG A 296 -15.34 14.86 27.43
CA ARG A 296 -14.16 14.09 27.86
C ARG A 296 -14.44 12.61 28.13
N ILE A 297 -15.49 12.33 28.92
CA ILE A 297 -15.78 10.98 29.41
C ILE A 297 -16.57 10.17 28.36
N THR A 298 -17.54 10.81 27.71
CA THR A 298 -18.42 10.16 26.73
C THR A 298 -17.68 9.81 25.44
N VAL A 299 -16.71 10.63 25.03
CA VAL A 299 -16.00 10.40 23.77
C VAL A 299 -15.07 9.19 23.82
N ASN A 300 -14.50 8.84 24.97
CA ASN A 300 -13.74 7.59 25.06
C ASN A 300 -14.64 6.37 24.82
N ALA A 301 -15.89 6.40 25.31
CA ALA A 301 -16.88 5.36 25.03
C ALA A 301 -17.30 5.35 23.55
N TRP A 302 -17.51 6.52 22.94
CA TRP A 302 -17.78 6.61 21.50
C TRP A 302 -16.62 6.08 20.65
N LEU A 303 -15.38 6.36 21.05
CA LEU A 303 -14.20 5.85 20.38
C LEU A 303 -14.16 4.33 20.45
N MET A 304 -14.39 3.73 21.62
CA MET A 304 -14.45 2.26 21.75
C MET A 304 -15.60 1.65 20.94
N ALA A 305 -16.78 2.27 20.97
CA ALA A 305 -17.95 1.84 20.19
C ALA A 305 -17.69 1.91 18.68
N SER A 306 -16.90 2.90 18.22
CA SER A 306 -16.56 3.07 16.80
C SER A 306 -15.68 1.96 16.23
N LEU A 307 -14.95 1.22 17.08
CA LEU A 307 -14.06 0.13 16.63
C LEU A 307 -14.84 -1.12 16.21
N VAL A 308 -16.02 -1.35 16.78
CA VAL A 308 -16.81 -2.57 16.56
C VAL A 308 -17.29 -2.67 15.10
N PRO A 309 -17.92 -1.64 14.50
CA PRO A 309 -18.27 -1.66 13.09
C PRO A 309 -17.06 -1.90 12.17
N SER A 310 -15.91 -1.30 12.46
CA SER A 310 -14.68 -1.49 11.68
C SER A 310 -14.19 -2.94 11.73
N ALA A 311 -14.11 -3.53 12.92
CA ALA A 311 -13.70 -4.92 13.09
C ALA A 311 -14.67 -5.89 12.41
N LEU A 312 -15.98 -5.69 12.57
CA LEU A 312 -17.01 -6.51 11.93
C LEU A 312 -16.94 -6.42 10.40
N MET A 313 -16.79 -5.21 9.85
CA MET A 313 -16.73 -5.02 8.40
C MET A 313 -15.49 -5.66 7.78
N VAL A 314 -14.33 -5.53 8.44
CA VAL A 314 -13.11 -6.25 8.03
C VAL A 314 -13.32 -7.76 8.08
N ALA A 315 -13.90 -8.29 9.17
CA ALA A 315 -14.15 -9.72 9.30
C ALA A 315 -15.09 -10.25 8.20
N VAL A 316 -16.17 -9.52 7.89
CA VAL A 316 -17.10 -9.86 6.80
C VAL A 316 -16.39 -9.82 5.45
N ALA A 317 -15.63 -8.76 5.15
CA ALA A 317 -14.91 -8.63 3.89
C ALA A 317 -13.88 -9.75 3.70
N VAL A 318 -13.11 -10.06 4.74
CA VAL A 318 -12.11 -11.15 4.72
C VAL A 318 -12.80 -12.51 4.57
N ALA A 319 -13.86 -12.79 5.32
CA ALA A 319 -14.59 -14.06 5.22
C ALA A 319 -15.18 -14.28 3.82
N LEU A 320 -15.76 -13.23 3.22
CA LEU A 320 -16.32 -13.29 1.89
C LEU A 320 -15.23 -13.42 0.81
N ALA A 321 -14.09 -12.77 0.98
CA ALA A 321 -12.98 -12.89 0.05
C ALA A 321 -12.32 -14.29 0.16
N LEU A 322 -12.22 -14.85 1.36
CA LEU A 322 -11.75 -16.22 1.60
C LEU A 322 -12.67 -17.26 0.95
N SER A 323 -13.98 -17.12 1.09
CA SER A 323 -14.94 -18.04 0.44
C SER A 323 -14.88 -17.99 -1.08
N ARG A 324 -14.35 -16.91 -1.64
CA ARG A 324 -14.07 -16.74 -3.08
C ARG A 324 -12.63 -17.05 -3.48
N GLY A 325 -11.82 -17.61 -2.58
CA GLY A 325 -10.46 -18.07 -2.88
C GLY A 325 -9.40 -16.96 -2.99
N SER A 326 -9.65 -15.76 -2.46
CA SER A 326 -8.68 -14.65 -2.43
C SER A 326 -7.37 -15.07 -1.76
N ARG A 327 -6.23 -14.77 -2.40
CA ARG A 327 -4.91 -14.99 -1.80
C ARG A 327 -4.61 -13.91 -0.78
N GLY A 328 -4.90 -12.65 -1.12
CA GLY A 328 -4.73 -11.50 -0.23
C GLY A 328 -5.50 -11.64 1.08
N ALA A 329 -6.72 -12.18 1.02
CA ALA A 329 -7.55 -12.40 2.21
C ALA A 329 -6.95 -13.43 3.18
N ARG A 330 -6.14 -14.40 2.71
CA ARG A 330 -5.45 -15.36 3.59
C ARG A 330 -4.40 -14.66 4.44
N TRP A 331 -3.59 -13.80 3.83
CA TRP A 331 -2.60 -12.99 4.54
C TRP A 331 -3.26 -12.04 5.54
N ALA A 332 -4.35 -11.38 5.13
CA ALA A 332 -5.14 -10.55 6.03
C ALA A 332 -5.71 -11.36 7.21
N ALA A 333 -6.28 -12.54 6.97
CA ALA A 333 -6.84 -13.40 8.02
C ALA A 333 -5.78 -13.87 9.02
N LEU A 334 -4.61 -14.30 8.52
CA LEU A 334 -3.49 -14.71 9.36
C LEU A 334 -2.99 -13.55 10.22
N GLY A 335 -2.78 -12.37 9.64
CA GLY A 335 -2.34 -11.18 10.37
C GLY A 335 -3.36 -10.71 11.41
N LEU A 336 -4.65 -10.74 11.07
CA LEU A 336 -5.72 -10.31 11.99
C LEU A 336 -6.04 -11.32 13.08
N SER A 337 -5.69 -12.60 12.92
CA SER A 337 -6.09 -13.68 13.83
C SER A 337 -5.76 -13.39 15.31
N VAL A 338 -4.49 -13.06 15.59
CA VAL A 338 -4.01 -12.78 16.96
C VAL A 338 -4.63 -11.48 17.47
N LEU A 339 -4.77 -10.46 16.62
CA LEU A 339 -5.39 -9.19 17.01
C LEU A 339 -6.86 -9.36 17.37
N MET A 340 -7.61 -10.14 16.60
CA MET A 340 -9.01 -10.46 16.87
C MET A 340 -9.16 -11.30 18.13
N ALA A 341 -8.27 -12.28 18.36
CA ALA A 341 -8.27 -13.08 19.59
C ALA A 341 -8.00 -12.23 20.84
N VAL A 342 -6.99 -11.37 20.81
CA VAL A 342 -6.69 -10.42 21.90
C VAL A 342 -7.85 -9.44 22.08
N GLY A 343 -8.42 -8.92 20.99
CA GLY A 343 -9.58 -8.02 21.02
C GLY A 343 -10.80 -8.66 21.68
N LEU A 344 -11.13 -9.90 21.30
CA LEU A 344 -12.22 -10.67 21.89
C LEU A 344 -11.97 -10.92 23.38
N LEU A 345 -10.76 -11.33 23.75
CA LEU A 345 -10.42 -11.58 25.15
C LEU A 345 -10.53 -10.31 26.00
N ARG A 346 -10.07 -9.17 25.47
CA ARG A 346 -10.23 -7.86 26.14
C ARG A 346 -11.70 -7.47 26.27
N LEU A 347 -12.53 -7.76 25.27
CA LEU A 347 -13.97 -7.55 25.35
C LEU A 347 -14.62 -8.40 26.44
N LEU A 348 -14.27 -9.70 26.53
CA LEU A 348 -14.77 -10.60 27.57
C LEU A 348 -14.38 -10.13 28.99
N VAL A 349 -13.15 -9.63 29.15
CA VAL A 349 -12.69 -9.01 30.41
C VAL A 349 -13.46 -7.72 30.70
N ALA A 350 -13.68 -6.87 29.69
CA ALA A 350 -14.44 -5.63 29.85
C ALA A 350 -15.90 -5.88 30.25
N LEU A 351 -16.50 -6.99 29.79
CA LEU A 351 -17.85 -7.44 30.17
C LEU A 351 -17.88 -8.12 31.55
N GLY A 352 -16.72 -8.36 32.18
CA GLY A 352 -16.60 -9.05 33.46
C GLY A 352 -16.91 -10.54 33.40
N LEU A 353 -16.81 -11.15 32.21
CA LEU A 353 -17.03 -12.59 32.02
C LEU A 353 -15.79 -13.42 32.38
N VAL A 354 -14.60 -12.82 32.30
CA VAL A 354 -13.34 -13.47 32.64
C VAL A 354 -12.42 -12.48 33.37
N GLU A 355 -11.62 -12.97 34.32
CA GLU A 355 -10.58 -12.20 34.99
C GLU A 355 -9.20 -12.56 34.43
N PHE A 356 -8.54 -11.61 33.77
CA PHE A 356 -7.15 -11.73 33.33
C PHE A 356 -6.28 -10.67 33.97
N GLY A 357 -5.02 -11.01 34.19
CA GLY A 357 -4.00 -10.08 34.69
C GLY A 357 -3.48 -9.14 33.60
N PHE A 358 -2.56 -8.27 34.01
CA PHE A 358 -1.93 -7.24 33.18
C PHE A 358 -1.23 -7.73 31.90
N ALA A 359 -0.89 -9.02 31.79
CA ALA A 359 -0.28 -9.59 30.60
C ALA A 359 -1.16 -9.45 29.34
N LEU A 360 -2.49 -9.32 29.51
CA LEU A 360 -3.42 -9.11 28.39
C LEU A 360 -3.31 -7.71 27.76
N GLU A 361 -2.96 -6.69 28.55
CA GLU A 361 -2.82 -5.31 28.06
C GLU A 361 -1.65 -5.19 27.09
N ASP A 362 -0.57 -5.85 27.45
CA ASP A 362 0.64 -5.83 26.67
C ASP A 362 0.41 -6.64 25.34
N GLY A 363 -0.43 -7.69 25.34
CA GLY A 363 -0.63 -8.62 24.20
C GLY A 363 -1.01 -8.00 22.85
N VAL A 364 -1.52 -6.76 22.85
CA VAL A 364 -1.77 -5.97 21.65
C VAL A 364 -0.50 -5.69 20.85
N PHE A 365 0.65 -5.48 21.51
CA PHE A 365 1.92 -5.22 20.82
C PHE A 365 2.38 -6.43 20.01
N VAL A 366 2.21 -7.64 20.55
CA VAL A 366 2.49 -8.89 19.82
C VAL A 366 1.57 -9.01 18.62
N ALA A 367 0.27 -8.75 18.84
CA ALA A 367 -0.71 -8.80 17.77
C ALA A 367 -0.38 -7.81 16.63
N MET A 368 0.13 -6.61 16.94
CA MET A 368 0.57 -5.63 15.94
C MET A 368 1.77 -6.13 15.14
N VAL A 369 2.77 -6.75 15.78
CA VAL A 369 3.92 -7.33 15.07
C VAL A 369 3.48 -8.45 14.14
N VAL A 370 2.64 -9.37 14.64
CA VAL A 370 2.08 -10.46 13.83
C VAL A 370 1.30 -9.92 12.65
N LEU A 371 0.44 -8.92 12.88
CA LEU A 371 -0.31 -8.25 11.83
C LEU A 371 0.63 -7.65 10.78
N ALA A 372 1.61 -6.83 11.20
CA ALA A 372 2.56 -6.17 10.30
C ALA A 372 3.37 -7.18 9.46
N ILE A 373 3.84 -8.28 10.05
CA ILE A 373 4.60 -9.30 9.33
C ILE A 373 3.74 -9.97 8.26
N PHE A 374 2.55 -10.45 8.62
CA PHE A 374 1.68 -11.14 7.66
C PHE A 374 1.15 -10.20 6.57
N THR A 375 0.85 -8.94 6.90
CA THR A 375 0.46 -7.97 5.88
C THR A 375 1.64 -7.58 4.98
N SER A 376 2.87 -7.47 5.48
CA SER A 376 4.07 -7.27 4.64
C SER A 376 4.29 -8.42 3.67
N LEU A 377 4.11 -9.67 4.12
CA LEU A 377 4.15 -10.84 3.25
C LEU A 377 3.03 -10.78 2.20
N GLY A 378 1.83 -10.38 2.60
CA GLY A 378 0.72 -10.14 1.68
C GLY A 378 1.00 -9.05 0.65
N VAL A 379 1.66 -7.95 1.04
CA VAL A 379 2.11 -6.89 0.13
C VAL A 379 3.09 -7.44 -0.90
N GLY A 380 4.04 -8.28 -0.46
CA GLY A 380 4.99 -8.97 -1.34
C GLY A 380 4.33 -9.95 -2.32
N ASP A 381 3.36 -10.76 -1.86
CA ASP A 381 2.61 -11.67 -2.72
C ASP A 381 1.76 -10.91 -3.76
N ARG A 382 1.07 -9.85 -3.31
CA ARG A 382 0.28 -8.99 -4.20
C ARG A 382 1.15 -8.27 -5.22
N PHE A 383 2.37 -7.89 -4.83
CA PHE A 383 3.35 -7.31 -5.74
C PHE A 383 3.72 -8.27 -6.88
N LEU A 384 4.08 -9.51 -6.55
CA LEU A 384 4.46 -10.50 -7.56
C LEU A 384 3.32 -10.75 -8.54
N ALA A 385 2.08 -10.89 -8.02
CA ALA A 385 0.90 -11.05 -8.86
C ALA A 385 0.67 -9.86 -9.81
N LEU A 386 0.76 -8.61 -9.30
CA LEU A 386 0.59 -7.41 -10.12
C LEU A 386 1.68 -7.25 -11.18
N ARG A 387 2.91 -7.68 -10.88
CA ARG A 387 4.01 -7.65 -11.84
C ARG A 387 3.77 -8.62 -12.98
N ASP A 388 3.37 -9.85 -12.66
CA ASP A 388 3.11 -10.89 -13.64
C ASP A 388 1.91 -10.50 -14.54
N ASP A 389 0.84 -9.94 -13.97
CA ASP A 389 -0.31 -9.42 -14.72
C ASP A 389 0.12 -8.31 -15.71
N ARG A 390 0.98 -7.38 -15.26
CA ARG A 390 1.49 -6.29 -16.11
C ARG A 390 2.37 -6.81 -17.24
N ASP A 391 3.25 -7.77 -16.94
CA ASP A 391 4.16 -8.32 -17.93
C ASP A 391 3.38 -9.11 -18.99
N GLN A 392 2.36 -9.87 -18.59
CA GLN A 392 1.43 -10.53 -19.52
C GLN A 392 0.66 -9.52 -20.38
N ALA A 393 0.08 -8.48 -19.78
CA ALA A 393 -0.63 -7.43 -20.51
C ALA A 393 0.28 -6.72 -21.52
N ARG A 394 1.55 -6.48 -21.16
CA ARG A 394 2.54 -5.89 -22.06
C ARG A 394 2.87 -6.81 -23.23
N THR A 395 3.12 -8.10 -22.98
CA THR A 395 3.38 -9.07 -24.05
C THR A 395 2.18 -9.20 -24.98
N GLN A 396 0.95 -9.22 -24.44
CA GLN A 396 -0.27 -9.26 -25.24
C GLN A 396 -0.42 -7.98 -26.07
N ALA A 397 -0.16 -6.81 -25.50
CA ALA A 397 -0.19 -5.54 -26.23
C ALA A 397 0.85 -5.50 -27.36
N ILE A 398 2.06 -6.03 -27.16
CA ILE A 398 3.08 -6.15 -28.21
C ILE A 398 2.59 -7.08 -29.33
N ARG A 399 2.07 -8.25 -28.99
CA ARG A 399 1.54 -9.22 -29.99
C ARG A 399 0.38 -8.63 -30.79
N LEU A 400 -0.58 -8.00 -30.12
CA LEU A 400 -1.69 -7.32 -30.78
C LEU A 400 -1.20 -6.16 -31.67
N GLY A 401 -0.20 -5.41 -31.20
CA GLY A 401 0.43 -4.36 -32.00
C GLY A 401 1.12 -4.89 -33.26
N GLN A 402 1.82 -6.03 -33.16
CA GLN A 402 2.43 -6.70 -34.32
C GLN A 402 1.35 -7.20 -35.29
N MET A 403 0.33 -7.92 -34.82
CA MET A 403 -0.77 -8.39 -35.66
C MET A 403 -1.52 -7.23 -36.35
N ALA A 404 -1.72 -6.11 -35.67
CA ALA A 404 -2.40 -4.95 -36.23
C ALA A 404 -1.57 -4.19 -37.28
N ASN A 405 -0.24 -4.35 -37.28
CA ASN A 405 0.70 -3.62 -38.12
C ASN A 405 1.35 -4.49 -39.22
N THR A 406 0.95 -5.75 -39.33
CA THR A 406 1.43 -6.70 -40.34
C THR A 406 0.29 -7.05 -41.30
N ASP A 407 0.61 -7.22 -42.58
CA ASP A 407 -0.31 -7.70 -43.61
C ASP A 407 -0.49 -9.22 -43.48
N GLY A 408 -1.75 -9.66 -43.40
CA GLY A 408 -2.08 -11.06 -43.13
C GLY A 408 -1.73 -12.03 -44.25
N LEU A 409 -1.57 -11.55 -45.49
CA LEU A 409 -1.21 -12.37 -46.66
C LEU A 409 0.31 -12.45 -46.84
N THR A 410 0.98 -11.30 -46.88
CA THR A 410 2.40 -11.21 -47.27
C THR A 410 3.38 -11.24 -46.09
N GLY A 411 2.90 -11.01 -44.86
CA GLY A 411 3.74 -10.89 -43.66
C GLY A 411 4.58 -9.61 -43.59
N LEU A 412 4.44 -8.69 -44.55
CA LEU A 412 5.08 -7.37 -44.53
C LEU A 412 4.40 -6.42 -43.55
N ALA A 413 5.03 -5.29 -43.23
CA ALA A 413 4.35 -4.22 -42.51
C ALA A 413 3.16 -3.71 -43.36
N ASN A 414 2.01 -3.41 -42.76
CA ASN A 414 0.84 -2.99 -43.53
C ASN A 414 0.75 -1.46 -43.68
N ARG A 415 -0.30 -0.98 -44.35
CA ARG A 415 -0.60 0.46 -44.51
C ARG A 415 -0.61 1.22 -43.19
N ARG A 416 -1.17 0.63 -42.12
CA ARG A 416 -1.22 1.26 -40.80
C ARG A 416 0.19 1.49 -40.24
N ALA A 417 1.09 0.53 -40.41
CA ALA A 417 2.48 0.68 -40.03
C ALA A 417 3.22 1.75 -40.86
N PHE A 418 2.88 1.86 -42.14
CA PHE A 418 3.40 2.91 -43.02
C PHE A 418 2.96 4.30 -42.57
N ASP A 419 1.66 4.48 -42.28
CA ASP A 419 1.09 5.75 -41.85
C ASP A 419 1.62 6.24 -40.49
N MET A 420 2.20 5.34 -39.67
CA MET A 420 2.90 5.70 -38.42
C MET A 420 4.23 6.43 -38.66
N VAL A 421 4.80 6.37 -39.87
CA VAL A 421 6.01 7.12 -40.21
C VAL A 421 5.62 8.58 -40.47
N ALA A 422 5.89 9.46 -39.51
CA ALA A 422 5.39 10.85 -39.58
C ALA A 422 6.10 11.71 -40.65
N ARG A 423 7.39 11.47 -40.89
CA ARG A 423 8.26 12.28 -41.77
C ARG A 423 9.26 11.40 -42.49
N LEU A 424 9.58 11.77 -43.73
CA LEU A 424 10.71 11.21 -44.46
C LEU A 424 11.94 12.09 -44.19
N LYS A 425 12.91 11.58 -43.44
CA LYS A 425 14.07 12.37 -42.98
C LYS A 425 15.08 12.59 -44.11
N SER A 426 15.89 13.64 -44.01
CA SER A 426 17.06 13.80 -44.87
C SER A 426 18.00 12.59 -44.74
N GLY A 427 18.49 12.07 -45.87
CA GLY A 427 19.24 10.80 -45.92
C GLY A 427 18.35 9.54 -45.99
N GLN A 428 17.04 9.70 -46.22
CA GLN A 428 16.13 8.60 -46.51
C GLN A 428 15.49 8.78 -47.88
N GLY A 429 15.05 7.69 -48.48
CA GLY A 429 14.26 7.65 -49.70
C GLY A 429 12.97 6.88 -49.49
N LEU A 430 11.93 7.28 -50.22
CA LEU A 430 10.66 6.55 -50.33
C LEU A 430 10.52 6.05 -51.77
N LEU A 431 10.27 4.75 -51.90
CA LEU A 431 9.88 4.10 -53.15
C LEU A 431 8.42 3.64 -53.02
N LEU A 432 7.59 3.96 -54.00
CA LEU A 432 6.27 3.37 -54.17
C LEU A 432 6.34 2.45 -55.38
N ALA A 433 6.00 1.17 -55.17
CA ALA A 433 6.06 0.12 -56.17
C ALA A 433 4.66 -0.44 -56.38
N ASP A 434 4.29 -0.67 -57.63
CA ASP A 434 2.98 -1.21 -58.00
C ASP A 434 3.14 -2.26 -59.11
N ILE A 435 2.53 -3.43 -58.89
CA ILE A 435 2.62 -4.56 -59.83
C ILE A 435 1.82 -4.24 -61.09
N ASP A 436 2.51 -4.22 -62.22
CA ASP A 436 1.89 -3.85 -63.48
C ASP A 436 0.85 -4.88 -63.93
N ARG A 437 -0.35 -4.38 -64.25
CA ARG A 437 -1.46 -5.20 -64.79
C ARG A 437 -1.86 -6.34 -63.86
N PHE A 438 -1.69 -6.22 -62.54
CA PHE A 438 -2.06 -7.27 -61.58
C PHE A 438 -3.52 -7.70 -61.64
N LYS A 439 -4.44 -6.80 -62.03
CA LYS A 439 -5.83 -7.16 -62.32
C LYS A 439 -5.95 -8.22 -63.42
N ALA A 440 -5.16 -8.15 -64.48
CA ALA A 440 -5.17 -9.15 -65.55
C ALA A 440 -4.70 -10.52 -65.05
N VAL A 441 -3.74 -10.56 -64.13
CA VAL A 441 -3.30 -11.81 -63.47
C VAL A 441 -4.47 -12.43 -62.70
N ASN A 442 -5.21 -11.64 -61.92
CA ASN A 442 -6.39 -12.12 -61.19
C ASN A 442 -7.50 -12.59 -62.15
N ASP A 443 -7.76 -11.85 -63.22
CA ASP A 443 -8.83 -12.14 -64.18
C ASP A 443 -8.53 -13.43 -64.99
N GLU A 444 -7.26 -13.70 -65.31
CA GLU A 444 -6.84 -14.84 -66.12
C GLU A 444 -6.55 -16.11 -65.31
N HIS A 445 -5.94 -15.97 -64.12
CA HIS A 445 -5.45 -17.11 -63.32
C HIS A 445 -6.19 -17.31 -62.00
N GLY A 446 -7.11 -16.39 -61.66
CA GLY A 446 -7.87 -16.40 -60.42
C GLY A 446 -7.12 -15.80 -59.22
N HIS A 447 -7.88 -15.41 -58.21
CA HIS A 447 -7.37 -14.71 -57.03
C HIS A 447 -6.32 -15.50 -56.23
N GLN A 448 -6.37 -16.83 -56.21
CA GLN A 448 -5.38 -17.65 -55.51
C GLN A 448 -3.97 -17.49 -56.12
N VAL A 449 -3.88 -17.40 -57.45
CA VAL A 449 -2.61 -17.16 -58.14
C VAL A 449 -2.16 -15.72 -57.92
N GLY A 450 -3.07 -14.75 -57.94
CA GLY A 450 -2.77 -13.36 -57.56
C GLY A 450 -2.20 -13.24 -56.15
N ASP A 451 -2.79 -13.93 -55.17
CA ASP A 451 -2.30 -13.97 -53.79
C ASP A 451 -0.89 -14.58 -53.70
N ALA A 452 -0.62 -15.65 -54.46
CA ALA A 452 0.70 -16.25 -54.53
C ALA A 452 1.75 -15.31 -55.16
N VAL A 453 1.37 -14.56 -56.21
CA VAL A 453 2.21 -13.51 -56.79
C VAL A 453 2.53 -12.44 -55.76
N LEU A 454 1.54 -11.97 -54.98
CA LEU A 454 1.77 -10.96 -53.93
C LEU A 454 2.74 -11.45 -52.85
N CYS A 455 2.59 -12.70 -52.40
CA CYS A 455 3.51 -13.33 -51.45
C CYS A 455 4.93 -13.45 -52.03
N HIS A 456 5.04 -13.78 -53.31
CA HIS A 456 6.32 -13.93 -54.00
C HIS A 456 7.04 -12.58 -54.14
N VAL A 457 6.33 -11.55 -54.63
CA VAL A 457 6.85 -10.18 -54.73
C VAL A 457 7.29 -9.67 -53.35
N ALA A 458 6.47 -9.89 -52.32
CA ALA A 458 6.81 -9.51 -50.96
C ALA A 458 8.09 -10.19 -50.43
N ALA A 459 8.27 -11.48 -50.73
CA ALA A 459 9.49 -12.21 -50.37
C ALA A 459 10.72 -11.64 -51.08
N ILE A 460 10.63 -11.39 -52.38
CA ILE A 460 11.72 -10.80 -53.18
C ILE A 460 12.10 -9.42 -52.64
N LEU A 461 11.11 -8.55 -52.41
CA LEU A 461 11.36 -7.21 -51.88
C LEU A 461 12.05 -7.26 -50.52
N ARG A 462 11.59 -8.13 -49.62
CA ARG A 462 12.20 -8.32 -48.30
C ARG A 462 13.64 -8.83 -48.43
N ASP A 463 13.86 -9.85 -49.24
CA ASP A 463 15.14 -10.54 -49.32
C ASP A 463 16.19 -9.67 -50.03
N ALA A 464 15.80 -8.90 -51.05
CA ALA A 464 16.67 -7.94 -51.75
C ALA A 464 17.15 -6.79 -50.85
N LEU A 465 16.44 -6.53 -49.74
CA LEU A 465 16.70 -5.47 -48.77
C LEU A 465 17.34 -5.96 -47.46
N ASN A 466 17.51 -7.28 -47.27
CA ASN A 466 18.10 -7.84 -46.03
C ASN A 466 19.52 -7.33 -45.75
N GLU A 467 20.28 -6.98 -46.79
CA GLU A 467 21.64 -6.45 -46.68
C GLU A 467 21.68 -4.93 -46.39
N GLN A 468 20.56 -4.23 -46.57
CA GLN A 468 20.47 -2.78 -46.41
C GLN A 468 19.97 -2.43 -45.01
N SER A 469 20.92 -2.14 -44.11
CA SER A 469 20.60 -1.70 -42.74
C SER A 469 19.70 -0.46 -42.77
N GLY A 470 18.51 -0.56 -42.17
CA GLY A 470 17.56 0.56 -42.06
C GLY A 470 16.38 0.53 -43.04
N ALA A 471 16.38 -0.34 -44.05
CA ALA A 471 15.28 -0.47 -45.00
C ALA A 471 14.04 -1.16 -44.39
N ARG A 472 12.84 -0.69 -44.73
CA ARG A 472 11.55 -1.30 -44.36
C ARG A 472 10.60 -1.34 -45.55
N VAL A 473 9.96 -2.50 -45.74
CA VAL A 473 8.95 -2.73 -46.78
C VAL A 473 7.56 -2.76 -46.14
N TYR A 474 6.63 -2.09 -46.79
CA TYR A 474 5.22 -2.03 -46.42
C TYR A 474 4.36 -2.46 -47.59
N ARG A 475 3.26 -3.17 -47.32
CA ARG A 475 2.16 -3.36 -48.26
C ARG A 475 1.05 -2.35 -47.95
N LEU A 476 0.76 -1.48 -48.91
CA LEU A 476 -0.20 -0.38 -48.74
C LEU A 476 -1.63 -0.79 -49.08
N GLY A 477 -1.79 -1.73 -50.00
CA GLY A 477 -3.09 -2.13 -50.56
C GLY A 477 -2.97 -3.38 -51.42
N GLY A 478 -3.89 -3.53 -52.39
CA GLY A 478 -4.02 -4.71 -53.24
C GLY A 478 -2.68 -5.15 -53.86
N GLU A 479 -2.10 -4.30 -54.70
CA GLU A 479 -0.88 -4.55 -55.49
C GLU A 479 0.24 -3.53 -55.22
N GLU A 480 0.07 -2.69 -54.21
CA GLU A 480 0.94 -1.54 -53.91
C GLU A 480 1.85 -1.80 -52.71
N PHE A 481 3.13 -1.52 -52.88
CA PHE A 481 4.17 -1.62 -51.86
C PHE A 481 4.87 -0.28 -51.66
N ALA A 482 5.31 0.00 -50.44
CA ALA A 482 6.20 1.11 -50.14
C ALA A 482 7.50 0.60 -49.53
N ILE A 483 8.62 1.21 -49.90
CA ILE A 483 9.92 0.96 -49.29
C ILE A 483 10.44 2.28 -48.75
N VAL A 484 10.79 2.30 -47.46
CA VAL A 484 11.55 3.40 -46.86
C VAL A 484 12.95 2.89 -46.57
N ALA A 485 13.96 3.50 -47.17
CA ALA A 485 15.35 3.08 -47.02
C ALA A 485 16.27 4.27 -46.74
N ASP A 486 17.36 4.02 -46.01
CA ASP A 486 18.43 5.01 -45.85
C ASP A 486 19.25 5.04 -47.15
N THR A 487 19.56 6.24 -47.64
CA THR A 487 20.22 6.48 -48.93
C THR A 487 21.00 7.79 -48.88
N VAL A 488 22.16 7.84 -49.52
CA VAL A 488 23.05 9.02 -49.54
C VAL A 488 22.52 10.08 -50.49
N ASP A 489 22.05 9.67 -51.68
CA ASP A 489 21.54 10.57 -52.70
C ASP A 489 20.44 9.92 -53.55
N GLY A 490 19.91 10.69 -54.51
CA GLY A 490 18.90 10.20 -55.44
C GLY A 490 19.41 9.18 -56.45
N GLN A 491 20.72 9.13 -56.70
CA GLN A 491 21.32 8.16 -57.62
C GLN A 491 21.35 6.77 -56.97
N GLU A 492 21.77 6.69 -55.71
CA GLU A 492 21.73 5.45 -54.91
C GLU A 492 20.30 4.95 -54.72
N LEU A 493 19.34 5.85 -54.45
CA LEU A 493 17.93 5.48 -54.33
C LEU A 493 17.39 4.88 -55.65
N MET A 494 17.79 5.44 -56.79
CA MET A 494 17.40 4.92 -58.10
C MET A 494 18.09 3.61 -58.45
N GLN A 495 19.35 3.43 -58.05
CA GLN A 495 20.03 2.14 -58.17
C GLN A 495 19.31 1.06 -57.36
N LEU A 496 18.82 1.40 -56.16
CA LEU A 496 17.99 0.49 -55.37
C LEU A 496 16.66 0.19 -56.07
N ALA A 497 15.97 1.20 -56.59
CA ALA A 497 14.72 1.00 -57.34
C ALA A 497 14.92 0.07 -58.55
N GLU A 498 15.96 0.29 -59.35
CA GLU A 498 16.28 -0.58 -60.49
C GLU A 498 16.71 -1.97 -60.06
N LYS A 499 17.48 -2.12 -58.96
CA LYS A 499 17.80 -3.43 -58.38
C LYS A 499 16.52 -4.19 -58.04
N LEU A 500 15.58 -3.57 -57.34
CA LEU A 500 14.31 -4.19 -56.96
C LEU A 500 13.50 -4.58 -58.20
N ARG A 501 13.36 -3.68 -59.18
CA ARG A 501 12.64 -3.93 -60.44
C ARG A 501 13.23 -5.10 -61.22
N LEU A 502 14.55 -5.09 -61.45
CA LEU A 502 15.24 -6.14 -62.19
C LEU A 502 15.24 -7.48 -61.44
N THR A 503 15.28 -7.48 -60.10
CA THR A 503 15.18 -8.71 -59.32
C THR A 503 13.82 -9.36 -59.47
N LEU A 504 12.74 -8.56 -59.55
CA LEU A 504 11.38 -9.06 -59.78
C LEU A 504 11.18 -9.59 -61.21
N ILE A 505 11.87 -9.03 -62.22
CA ILE A 505 11.84 -9.53 -63.60
C ILE A 505 12.61 -10.86 -63.75
N ARG A 506 13.75 -11.01 -63.07
CA ARG A 506 14.68 -12.13 -63.30
C ARG A 506 14.22 -13.48 -62.73
N VAL A 507 13.19 -13.50 -61.90
CA VAL A 507 12.60 -14.74 -61.41
C VAL A 507 11.55 -15.20 -62.43
N ASP A 508 12.05 -15.63 -63.61
CA ASP A 508 11.24 -16.35 -64.59
C ASP A 508 10.71 -17.66 -63.97
N GLY A 509 9.52 -18.09 -64.38
CA GLY A 509 8.78 -19.24 -63.83
C GLY A 509 9.48 -20.61 -63.80
N ALA A 510 10.76 -20.70 -64.19
CA ALA A 510 11.58 -21.92 -64.07
C ALA A 510 12.30 -22.07 -62.72
N GLU A 511 12.53 -20.98 -61.95
CA GLU A 511 13.18 -21.02 -60.62
C GLU A 511 12.23 -20.68 -59.45
N SER A 512 11.00 -20.24 -59.75
CA SER A 512 9.95 -20.14 -58.73
C SER A 512 9.47 -21.55 -58.35
N PRO A 513 9.33 -21.89 -57.05
CA PRO A 513 8.79 -23.19 -56.61
C PRO A 513 7.34 -23.45 -57.06
N VAL A 514 6.71 -22.47 -57.69
CA VAL A 514 5.31 -22.41 -58.10
C VAL A 514 5.28 -21.80 -59.51
N ASP A 515 4.61 -22.43 -60.48
CA ASP A 515 4.35 -21.90 -61.84
C ASP A 515 3.52 -20.60 -61.78
N LEU A 516 4.16 -19.49 -61.42
CA LEU A 516 3.53 -18.17 -61.31
C LEU A 516 3.73 -17.38 -62.61
N PRO A 517 2.75 -16.58 -63.03
CA PRO A 517 2.88 -15.73 -64.21
C PRO A 517 3.96 -14.65 -63.99
N ALA A 518 4.71 -14.35 -65.04
CA ALA A 518 5.70 -13.27 -65.01
C ALA A 518 5.01 -11.91 -64.83
N VAL A 519 5.50 -11.11 -63.88
CA VAL A 519 4.98 -9.77 -63.59
C VAL A 519 6.10 -8.75 -63.59
N THR A 520 5.80 -7.52 -64.00
CA THR A 520 6.70 -6.37 -63.89
C THR A 520 6.21 -5.42 -62.82
N VAL A 521 7.08 -4.49 -62.39
CA VAL A 521 6.74 -3.48 -61.39
C VAL A 521 7.15 -2.11 -61.89
N SER A 522 6.27 -1.13 -61.70
CA SER A 522 6.60 0.28 -61.88
C SER A 522 6.93 0.90 -60.53
N ILE A 523 7.96 1.75 -60.46
CA ILE A 523 8.45 2.33 -59.19
C ILE A 523 8.56 3.86 -59.27
N GLY A 524 7.89 4.57 -58.37
CA GLY A 524 8.10 6.00 -58.13
C GLY A 524 9.02 6.23 -56.93
N ALA A 525 10.04 7.07 -57.08
CA ALA A 525 11.02 7.34 -56.03
C ALA A 525 11.02 8.82 -55.61
N VAL A 526 11.26 9.11 -54.33
CA VAL A 526 11.48 10.48 -53.84
C VAL A 526 12.51 10.50 -52.71
N MET A 527 13.30 11.57 -52.68
CA MET A 527 14.27 11.82 -51.59
C MET A 527 13.62 12.55 -50.42
N GLY A 528 14.01 12.14 -49.21
CA GLY A 528 13.68 12.81 -47.97
C GLY A 528 14.44 14.12 -47.81
N GLN A 529 13.70 15.14 -47.43
CA GLN A 529 14.13 16.50 -47.11
C GLN A 529 13.60 16.93 -45.73
N GLY A 530 13.10 15.98 -44.93
CA GLY A 530 12.46 16.24 -43.63
C GLY A 530 10.96 16.58 -43.73
N GLN A 531 10.35 16.45 -44.91
CA GLN A 531 8.94 16.72 -45.16
C GLN A 531 8.01 15.69 -44.47
N LEU A 532 6.74 16.05 -44.37
CA LEU A 532 5.71 15.14 -43.83
C LEU A 532 5.55 13.94 -44.77
N MET A 533 5.33 12.75 -44.22
CA MET A 533 5.27 11.51 -45.03
C MET A 533 4.17 11.56 -46.10
N HIS A 534 3.03 12.20 -45.84
CA HIS A 534 1.98 12.34 -46.85
C HIS A 534 2.39 13.20 -48.05
N GLN A 535 3.31 14.16 -47.87
CA GLN A 535 3.84 14.98 -48.95
C GLN A 535 4.82 14.17 -49.80
N ALA A 536 5.75 13.46 -49.15
CA ALA A 536 6.65 12.54 -49.82
C ALA A 536 5.87 11.44 -50.56
N PHE A 537 4.80 10.91 -49.96
CA PHE A 537 3.92 9.94 -50.60
C PHE A 537 3.31 10.49 -51.90
N ALA A 538 2.77 11.71 -51.87
CA ALA A 538 2.19 12.34 -53.06
C ALA A 538 3.23 12.59 -54.16
N ASP A 539 4.45 12.99 -53.79
CA ASP A 539 5.55 13.19 -54.75
C ASP A 539 6.01 11.86 -55.38
N ALA A 540 6.13 10.80 -54.57
CA ALA A 540 6.45 9.45 -55.05
C ALA A 540 5.35 8.87 -55.93
N ASP A 541 4.07 9.12 -55.59
CA ASP A 541 2.92 8.68 -56.37
C ASP A 541 2.87 9.38 -57.73
N ALA A 542 3.15 10.68 -57.79
CA ALA A 542 3.30 11.41 -59.04
C ALA A 542 4.46 10.86 -59.91
N ALA A 543 5.54 10.38 -59.29
CA ALA A 543 6.61 9.71 -60.02
C ALA A 543 6.20 8.31 -60.51
N LEU A 544 5.48 7.54 -59.71
CA LEU A 544 4.93 6.23 -60.07
C LEU A 544 3.92 6.34 -61.23
N TYR A 545 3.06 7.35 -61.19
CA TYR A 545 2.14 7.64 -62.29
C TYR A 545 2.89 7.88 -63.61
N ARG A 546 3.99 8.66 -63.57
CA ARG A 546 4.85 8.89 -64.75
C ARG A 546 5.52 7.60 -65.23
N ALA A 547 5.91 6.70 -64.33
CA ALA A 547 6.43 5.39 -64.71
C ALA A 547 5.38 4.56 -65.45
N LYS A 548 4.14 4.55 -64.96
CA LYS A 548 3.02 3.83 -65.59
C LYS A 548 2.63 4.42 -66.95
N ASP A 549 2.62 5.74 -67.09
CA ASP A 549 2.33 6.45 -68.34
C ASP A 549 3.46 6.30 -69.37
N GLY A 550 4.70 6.21 -68.90
CA GLY A 550 5.90 6.01 -69.70
C GLY A 550 6.08 4.60 -70.29
N GLY A 551 5.07 3.73 -70.16
CA GLY A 551 5.09 2.37 -70.71
C GLY A 551 5.17 1.24 -69.67
N ARG A 552 5.18 1.57 -68.36
CA ARG A 552 5.36 0.62 -67.24
C ARG A 552 6.75 -0.01 -67.22
N ASP A 553 7.00 -0.93 -66.28
CA ASP A 553 8.28 -1.60 -66.09
C ASP A 553 9.50 -0.64 -66.05
N CYS A 554 9.36 0.46 -65.31
CA CYS A 554 10.43 1.42 -65.13
C CYS A 554 10.38 2.07 -63.75
N SER A 555 11.51 2.63 -63.34
CA SER A 555 11.58 3.48 -62.14
C SER A 555 11.75 4.95 -62.52
N VAL A 556 11.11 5.85 -61.77
CA VAL A 556 11.16 7.31 -62.01
C VAL A 556 11.43 8.03 -60.69
N LEU A 557 12.45 8.90 -60.69
CA LEU A 557 12.70 9.82 -59.57
C LEU A 557 11.83 11.07 -59.68
N TYR A 558 11.21 11.46 -58.58
CA TYR A 558 10.53 12.74 -58.47
C TYR A 558 11.52 13.90 -58.51
N ASN A 559 11.33 14.82 -59.45
CA ASN A 559 12.09 16.06 -59.57
C ASN A 559 11.13 17.23 -59.41
N ALA A 560 11.23 17.96 -58.28
CA ALA A 560 10.39 19.11 -57.99
C ALA A 560 10.44 20.21 -59.08
N GLY A 561 11.51 20.23 -59.90
CA GLY A 561 11.70 21.21 -60.99
C GLY A 561 10.90 20.96 -62.27
N THR A 562 10.22 19.81 -62.43
CA THR A 562 9.48 19.47 -63.67
C THR A 562 7.96 19.30 -63.49
N ALA A 563 7.44 19.41 -62.27
CA ALA A 563 6.01 19.27 -62.00
C ALA A 563 5.24 20.59 -62.23
N LYS A 564 4.78 20.85 -63.47
CA LYS A 564 3.63 21.73 -63.68
C LYS A 564 2.41 21.04 -63.03
N ARG A 565 1.87 21.64 -61.96
CA ARG A 565 0.57 21.25 -61.38
C ARG A 565 -0.47 21.13 -62.51
N HIS A 566 -0.94 19.92 -62.75
CA HIS A 566 -2.11 19.65 -63.58
C HIS A 566 -3.17 19.02 -62.70
N GLY A 567 -4.34 19.66 -62.61
CA GLY A 567 -5.56 19.01 -62.18
C GLY A 567 -6.33 19.73 -61.07
N GLY A 568 -7.13 20.72 -61.45
CA GLY A 568 -8.26 21.23 -60.67
C GLY A 568 -9.20 22.02 -61.56
N ARG A 569 -10.04 21.33 -62.35
CA ARG A 569 -11.19 21.94 -63.04
C ARG A 569 -12.31 22.15 -62.01
N LEU A 570 -12.90 23.35 -62.01
CA LEU A 570 -14.34 23.56 -61.83
C LEU A 570 -14.72 24.85 -62.58
N TYR A 571 -15.64 24.66 -63.52
CA TYR A 571 -16.54 25.55 -64.26
C TYR A 571 -16.42 27.08 -64.13
N ASP A 572 -16.25 27.71 -65.29
CA ASP A 572 -17.10 28.76 -65.88
C ASP A 572 -17.54 29.93 -65.00
N THR A 573 -16.98 31.12 -65.25
CA THR A 573 -17.75 32.35 -65.50
C THR A 573 -16.90 33.40 -66.23
N MET A 574 -17.53 34.03 -67.20
CA MET A 574 -17.14 35.16 -68.06
C MET A 574 -16.39 36.32 -67.36
N ASP A 575 -15.36 36.84 -68.06
CA ASP A 575 -15.06 38.23 -68.50
C ASP A 575 -15.68 39.46 -67.77
N PRO A 576 -15.21 40.71 -68.00
CA PRO A 576 -13.85 41.25 -68.17
C PRO A 576 -13.60 42.54 -67.33
N ALA A 577 -12.33 42.96 -67.22
CA ALA A 577 -11.84 44.34 -67.46
C ALA A 577 -10.35 44.46 -67.12
#